data_AF-A0A433CJS8-F1
#
_entry.id   AF-A0A433CJS8-F1
#
_cell.length_a   1.000
_cell.length_b   1.000
_cell.length_c   1.000
_cell.angle_alpha   90.00
_cell.angle_beta   90.00
_cell.angle_gamma   90.00
#
_symmetry.space_group_name_H-M   'P 1'
#
loop_
_entity.id
_entity.type
_entity.pdbx_description
1 polymer ?
#
loop_
_entity_poly.entity_id
_entity_poly.type
_entity_poly.pdbx_seq_one_letter_code
_entity_poly.pdbx_strand_id
1 'polypeptide(L)' 'MAYVCDQLQNNDGVVTCVLWVEQVTLNDFLAITPQQAADIGMAACLVIVVAAVFNKLSHIGEKSHD' A
#
# COMPACT_ATOMS: atom_id res chain seq x y z
N MET A 1 13.37 -7.84 -10.74
CA MET A 1 12.76 -8.99 -10.06
C MET A 1 13.59 -9.33 -8.84
N ALA A 2 12.99 -9.26 -7.65
CA ALA A 2 13.62 -9.63 -6.38
C ALA A 2 13.04 -10.98 -5.94
N TYR A 3 13.87 -11.86 -5.39
CA TYR A 3 13.45 -13.18 -4.91
C TYR A 3 13.71 -13.27 -3.41
N VAL A 4 12.75 -13.84 -2.69
CA VAL A 4 12.84 -14.07 -1.26
C VAL A 4 12.83 -15.56 -0.98
N CYS A 5 13.50 -15.95 0.10
CA CYS A 5 13.51 -17.34 0.53
C CYS A 5 12.19 -17.69 1.21
N ASP A 6 11.46 -18.66 0.66
CA ASP A 6 10.23 -19.19 1.25
C ASP A 6 10.52 -20.35 2.22
N GLN A 7 11.50 -21.19 1.88
CA GLN A 7 11.86 -22.35 2.70
C GLN A 7 13.37 -22.42 2.93
N LEU A 8 13.74 -22.38 4.21
CA LEU A 8 15.10 -22.60 4.69
C LEU A 8 15.26 -24.05 5.13
N GLN A 9 16.29 -24.72 4.66
CA GLN A 9 16.67 -26.05 5.12
C GLN A 9 18.06 -26.00 5.77
N ASN A 10 18.18 -26.65 6.92
CA ASN A 10 19.44 -26.83 7.61
C ASN A 10 20.00 -28.21 7.26
N ASN A 11 21.10 -28.24 6.51
CA ASN A 11 21.86 -29.46 6.24
C ASN A 11 23.22 -29.33 6.92
N ASP A 12 23.50 -30.22 7.88
CA ASP A 12 24.78 -30.32 8.58
C ASP A 12 25.30 -28.99 9.17
N GLY A 13 24.40 -28.19 9.73
CA GLY A 13 24.71 -26.91 10.37
C GLY A 13 24.80 -25.72 9.41
N VAL A 14 24.62 -25.93 8.10
CA VAL A 14 24.53 -24.86 7.11
C VAL A 14 23.06 -24.63 6.75
N VAL A 15 22.57 -23.42 7.06
CA VAL A 15 21.22 -22.99 6.68
C VAL A 15 21.27 -22.45 5.26
N THR A 16 20.56 -23.12 4.35
CA THR A 16 20.46 -22.73 2.94
C THR A 16 19.00 -22.62 2.54
N CYS A 17 18.72 -21.75 1.57
CA CYS A 17 17.37 -21.62 1.04
C CYS A 17 17.12 -22.69 -0.04
N VAL A 18 16.10 -23.52 0.17
CA VAL A 18 15.71 -24.59 -0.76
C VAL A 18 14.58 -24.19 -1.70
N LEU A 19 13.80 -23.17 -1.34
CA LEU A 19 12.76 -22.63 -2.21
C LEU A 19 12.84 -21.11 -2.26
N TRP A 20 13.12 -20.59 -3.45
CA TRP A 20 13.07 -19.17 -3.75
C TRP A 20 11.78 -18.85 -4.48
N VAL A 21 11.05 -17.87 -3.98
CA VAL A 21 9.81 -17.38 -4.61
C VAL A 21 10.02 -15.94 -5.06
N GLU A 22 9.36 -15.58 -6.16
CA GLU A 22 9.37 -14.21 -6.64
C GLU A 22 8.63 -13.32 -5.63
N GLN A 23 9.25 -12.20 -5.25
CA GLN A 23 8.63 -11.25 -4.35
C GLN A 23 7.58 -10.46 -5.14
N VAL A 24 6.31 -10.81 -4.95
CA VAL A 24 5.18 -10.06 -5.52
C VAL A 24 4.90 -8.85 -4.64
N THR A 25 5.00 -7.65 -5.18
CA THR A 25 4.59 -6.41 -4.50
C THR A 25 3.13 -6.08 -4.80
N LEU A 26 2.53 -5.17 -4.02
CA LEU A 26 1.18 -4.66 -4.30
C LEU A 26 1.07 -4.08 -5.72
N ASN A 27 2.14 -3.49 -6.23
CA ASN A 27 2.18 -2.94 -7.58
C ASN A 27 2.10 -4.05 -8.64
N ASP A 28 2.79 -5.17 -8.40
CA ASP A 28 2.73 -6.35 -9.28
C ASP A 28 1.34 -7.00 -9.25
N PHE A 29 0.71 -7.07 -8.07
CA PHE A 29 -0.66 -7.60 -7.93
C PHE A 29 -1.70 -6.74 -8.66
N LEU A 30 -1.54 -5.42 -8.60
CA LEU A 30 -2.44 -4.46 -9.26
C LEU A 30 -2.06 -4.20 -10.73
N ALA A 31 -1.00 -4.85 -11.23
CA ALA A 31 -0.42 -4.62 -12.55
C ALA A 31 -0.15 -3.13 -12.85
N ILE A 32 0.28 -2.38 -11.83
CA ILE A 32 0.62 -0.95 -11.93
C ILE A 32 2.12 -0.75 -11.73
N THR A 33 2.65 0.30 -12.37
CA THR A 33 4.03 0.73 -12.13
C THR A 33 4.16 1.46 -10.78
N PRO A 34 5.37 1.55 -10.20
CA PRO A 34 5.60 2.31 -8.97
C PRO A 34 5.21 3.79 -9.10
N GLN A 35 5.41 4.38 -10.28
CA GLN A 35 5.01 5.75 -10.60
C GLN A 35 3.48 5.88 -10.49
N GLN A 36 2.72 4.98 -11.12
CA GLN A 36 1.26 4.97 -11.07
C GLN A 36 0.74 4.75 -9.65
N ALA A 37 1.39 3.90 -8.86
CA ALA A 37 1.03 3.69 -7.45
C ALA A 37 1.16 4.97 -6.62
N ALA A 38 2.22 5.76 -6.85
CA ALA A 38 2.40 7.05 -6.20
C ALA A 38 1.32 8.06 -6.60
N ASP A 39 1.00 8.14 -7.90
CA ASP A 39 -0.02 9.05 -8.42
C ASP A 39 -1.43 8.72 -7.87
N ILE A 40 -1.79 7.42 -7.84
CA ILE A 40 -3.05 6.95 -7.26
C ILE A 40 -3.10 7.26 -5.76
N GLY A 41 -2.01 7.03 -5.03
CA GLY A 41 -1.92 7.33 -3.61
C GLY A 41 -2.13 8.81 -3.29
N MET A 42 -1.49 9.70 -4.07
CA MET A 42 -1.67 11.15 -3.92
C MET A 42 -3.10 11.59 -4.24
N ALA A 43 -3.68 11.06 -5.32
CA ALA A 43 -5.07 11.36 -5.69
C ALA A 43 -6.07 10.91 -4.61
N ALA A 44 -5.90 9.71 -4.05
CA ALA A 44 -6.75 9.19 -2.98
C ALA A 44 -6.65 10.05 -1.71
N CYS A 45 -5.44 10.45 -1.30
CA CYS A 45 -5.23 11.33 -0.15
C CYS A 45 -5.95 12.67 -0.33
N LEU A 46 -5.87 13.28 -1.52
CA LEU A 46 -6.54 14.54 -1.80
C LEU A 46 -8.07 14.42 -1.66
N VAL A 47 -8.66 13.36 -2.21
CA VAL A 47 -10.11 13.10 -2.08
C VAL A 47 -10.52 12.94 -0.62
N ILE A 48 -9.77 12.18 0.17
CA ILE A 48 -10.06 11.96 1.60
C ILE A 48 -10.00 13.28 2.38
N VAL A 49 -8.95 14.08 2.17
CA VAL A 49 -8.79 15.37 2.84
C VAL A 49 -9.92 16.32 2.45
N VAL A 50 -10.23 16.42 1.16
CA VAL A 50 -11.32 17.27 0.66
C VAL A 50 -12.66 16.84 1.27
N ALA A 51 -12.96 15.54 1.27
CA ALA A 51 -14.18 15.01 1.88
C ALA A 51 -14.24 15.33 3.39
N ALA A 52 -13.14 15.18 4.12
CA ALA A 52 -13.07 15.50 5.55
C ALA A 52 -13.28 17.00 5.83
N VAL A 53 -12.72 17.88 4.98
CA VAL A 53 -12.93 19.33 5.09
C VAL A 53 -14.38 19.69 4.84
N PHE A 54 -15.00 19.17 3.77
CA PHE A 54 -16.41 19.42 3.48
C PHE A 54 -17.34 18.90 4.58
N ASN A 55 -17.05 17.73 5.14
CA ASN A 55 -17.80 17.18 6.28
C ASN A 55 -17.71 18.13 7.49
N LYS A 56 -16.51 18.59 7.85
CA LYS A 56 -16.32 19.59 8.93
C LYS A 56 -17.06 20.91 8.65
N LEU A 57 -16.97 21.44 7.44
CA LEU A 57 -17.64 22.69 7.06
C LEU A 57 -19.17 22.54 7.11
N SER A 58 -19.70 21.42 6.67
CA SER A 58 -21.14 21.10 6.76
C SER A 58 -21.62 21.15 8.21
N HIS A 59 -20.90 20.50 9.13
CA HIS A 59 -21.23 20.52 10.56
C HIS A 59 -21.11 21.91 11.21
N ILE A 60 -20.22 22.78 10.73
CA ILE A 60 -20.12 24.17 11.21
C ILE A 60 -21.32 24.99 10.69
N GLY A 61 -21.69 24.80 9.42
CA GLY A 61 -22.83 25.49 8.83
C GLY A 61 -24.15 25.16 9.52
N GLU A 62 -24.38 23.89 9.87
CA GLU A 62 -25.55 23.46 10.66
C GLU A 62 -25.59 24.14 12.04
N LYS A 63 -24.44 24.26 12.71
CA LYS A 63 -24.35 24.94 14.02
C LYS A 63 -24.52 26.45 13.97
N SER A 64 -24.29 27.08 12.82
CA SER A 64 -24.44 28.55 12.68
C SER A 64 -25.87 29.01 12.37
N HIS A 65 -26.79 28.06 12.11
CA HIS A 65 -28.18 28.35 11.75
C HIS A 65 -29.17 28.23 12.93
N ASP A 66 -28.69 27.83 14.12
CA ASP A 66 -29.36 27.97 15.42
C ASP A 66 -28.82 29.21 16.17
#